data_AF-A0A0N0V076-F1
#
_entry.id   AF-A0A0N0V076-F1
#
_cell.length_a   1.000
_cell.length_b   1.000
_cell.length_c   1.000
_cell.angle_alpha   90.00
_cell.angle_beta   90.00
_cell.angle_gamma   90.00
#
_symmetry.space_group_name_H-M   'P 1'
#
loop_
_entity.id
_entity.type
_entity.pdbx_description
1 polymer ?
#
loop_
_entity_poly.entity_id
_entity_poly.type
_entity_poly.pdbx_seq_one_letter_code
_entity_poly.pdbx_strand_id
1 'polypeptide(L)'
;MIIERFLQVIPVDTHIAENGKIAVDLFKSNTYDFILMDMQMPVMSGFEATEMIRQIEKEQGLKKMPIIALTAAATPDEIQASLDSGCDQVLTKPISQARLIETLYNFL
;
A
#
# COMPACT_ATOMS: atom_id res chain seq x y z
N MET A 1 1.91 8.49 12.77
CA MET A 1 1.42 7.08 12.66
C MET A 1 2.49 6.11 13.14
N ILE A 2 2.17 4.91 13.66
CA ILE A 2 3.20 3.97 14.17
C ILE A 2 4.17 3.47 13.07
N ILE A 3 3.66 3.36 11.84
CA ILE A 3 4.42 2.92 10.67
C ILE A 3 5.54 3.88 10.33
N GLU A 4 5.32 5.19 10.37
CA GLU A 4 6.38 6.19 10.13
C GLU A 4 7.52 6.02 11.13
N ARG A 5 7.20 5.78 12.40
CA ARG A 5 8.21 5.51 13.43
C ARG A 5 9.00 4.24 13.13
N PHE A 6 8.35 3.22 12.55
CA PHE A 6 9.03 2.01 12.13
C PHE A 6 9.98 2.23 10.96
N LEU A 7 9.66 3.16 10.06
CA LEU A 7 10.47 3.48 8.88
C LEU A 7 11.70 4.33 9.21
N GLN A 8 11.77 4.99 10.38
CA GLN A 8 12.93 5.79 10.81
C GLN A 8 14.26 5.02 10.92
N VAL A 9 14.22 3.68 10.90
CA VAL A 9 15.43 2.84 10.96
C VAL A 9 16.04 2.54 9.59
N ILE A 10 15.39 2.97 8.51
CA ILE A 10 15.89 2.85 7.13
C ILE A 10 15.84 4.22 6.43
N PRO A 11 16.74 4.49 5.47
CA PRO A 11 16.76 5.77 4.75
C PRO A 11 15.70 5.78 3.65
N VAL A 12 14.45 6.10 4.02
CA VAL A 12 13.32 6.23 3.08
C VAL A 12 12.72 7.62 3.18
N ASP A 13 12.25 8.13 2.04
CA ASP A 13 11.38 9.30 1.99
C ASP A 13 9.92 8.84 2.01
N THR A 14 9.04 9.57 2.68
CA THR A 14 7.66 9.14 2.91
C THR A 14 6.68 10.27 2.68
N HIS A 15 5.66 10.02 1.87
CA HIS A 15 4.47 10.86 1.76
C HIS A 15 3.28 10.17 2.41
N ILE A 16 2.51 10.93 3.20
CA ILE A 16 1.32 10.42 3.89
C ILE A 16 0.08 10.76 3.08
N ALA A 17 -0.77 9.76 2.88
CA ALA A 17 -2.13 9.94 2.40
C ALA A 17 -3.12 9.64 3.52
N GLU A 18 -4.05 10.56 3.80
CA GLU A 18 -5.05 10.36 4.85
C GLU A 18 -6.28 9.55 4.39
N ASN A 19 -6.37 9.22 3.11
CA ASN A 19 -7.40 8.36 2.51
C ASN A 19 -6.97 7.88 1.11
N GLY A 20 -7.74 6.94 0.55
CA GLY A 20 -7.47 6.36 -0.77
C GLY A 20 -7.43 7.37 -1.90
N LYS A 21 -8.25 8.43 -1.86
CA LYS A 21 -8.27 9.46 -2.91
C LYS A 21 -6.95 10.24 -2.93
N ILE A 22 -6.46 10.66 -1.76
CA ILE A 22 -5.16 11.34 -1.65
C ILE A 22 -4.04 10.42 -2.10
N ALA A 23 -4.11 9.13 -1.78
CA ALA A 23 -3.11 8.15 -2.21
C ALA A 23 -3.04 8.05 -3.75
N VAL A 24 -4.18 8.01 -4.42
CA VAL A 24 -4.24 8.03 -5.89
C VAL A 24 -3.69 9.34 -6.47
N ASP A 25 -4.05 10.49 -5.88
CA ASP A 25 -3.58 11.81 -6.36
C ASP A 25 -2.05 11.95 -6.19
N LEU A 26 -1.50 11.45 -5.09
CA LEU A 26 -0.06 11.38 -4.84
C LEU A 26 0.64 10.44 -5.82
N PHE A 27 0.07 9.26 -6.09
CA PHE A 27 0.58 8.30 -7.07
C PHE A 27 0.66 8.89 -8.48
N LYS A 28 -0.35 9.68 -8.90
CA LYS A 28 -0.35 10.34 -10.21
C LYS A 28 0.73 11.40 -10.36
N SER A 29 1.12 12.03 -9.25
CA SER A 29 1.96 13.23 -9.26
C SER A 29 3.44 12.93 -8.94
N ASN A 30 3.75 11.72 -8.48
CA ASN A 30 5.08 11.36 -7.99
C ASN A 30 5.44 9.93 -8.41
N THR A 31 6.73 9.60 -8.32
CA THR A 31 7.22 8.23 -8.47
C THR A 31 7.59 7.66 -7.11
N TYR A 32 7.18 6.42 -6.84
CA TYR A 32 7.48 5.70 -5.60
C TYR A 32 8.10 4.35 -5.91
N ASP A 33 8.80 3.78 -4.94
CA ASP A 33 9.31 2.40 -5.02
C ASP A 33 8.27 1.39 -4.52
N PHE A 34 7.42 1.81 -3.57
CA PHE A 34 6.32 1.02 -3.04
C PHE A 34 5.25 1.90 -2.41
N ILE A 35 4.06 1.34 -2.23
CA ILE A 35 2.94 1.95 -1.49
C ILE A 35 2.53 1.02 -0.35
N LEU A 36 2.49 1.54 0.86
CA LEU A 36 1.83 0.90 2.00
C LEU A 36 0.38 1.38 2.06
N MET A 37 -0.57 0.50 1.74
CA MET A 37 -1.99 0.87 1.61
C MET A 37 -2.82 0.30 2.75
N ASP A 38 -3.44 1.15 3.57
CA ASP A 38 -4.43 0.70 4.55
C ASP A 38 -5.72 0.29 3.82
N MET A 39 -6.24 -0.92 4.09
CA MET A 39 -7.47 -1.38 3.43
C MET A 39 -8.72 -0.67 3.96
N GLN A 40 -8.70 -0.25 5.24
CA GLN A 40 -9.83 0.41 5.88
C GLN A 40 -9.55 1.90 6.06
N MET A 41 -10.09 2.74 5.17
CA MET A 41 -9.95 4.20 5.20
C MET A 41 -11.30 4.89 4.94
N PRO A 42 -11.51 6.11 5.48
CA PRO A 42 -12.66 6.93 5.11
C PRO A 42 -12.56 7.43 3.66
N VAL A 43 -13.68 7.87 3.10
CA VAL A 43 -13.81 8.48 1.75
C VAL A 43 -13.59 7.50 0.58
N MET A 44 -12.44 6.84 0.54
CA MET A 44 -12.09 5.82 -0.47
C MET A 44 -11.26 4.75 0.23
N SER A 45 -11.70 3.51 0.10
CA SER A 45 -11.03 2.34 0.69
C SER A 45 -9.70 2.04 0.00
N GLY A 46 -8.85 1.25 0.65
CA GLY A 46 -7.59 0.79 0.05
C GLY A 46 -7.82 -0.13 -1.16
N PHE A 47 -8.93 -0.86 -1.20
CA PHE A 47 -9.33 -1.67 -2.36
C PHE A 47 -9.60 -0.78 -3.57
N GLU A 48 -10.49 0.20 -3.43
CA GLU A 48 -10.84 1.14 -4.51
C GLU A 48 -9.62 1.95 -4.98
N ALA A 49 -8.75 2.36 -4.06
CA ALA A 49 -7.52 3.07 -4.41
C ALA A 49 -6.55 2.18 -5.19
N THR A 50 -6.37 0.93 -4.78
CA THR A 50 -5.52 -0.06 -5.48
C THR A 50 -6.05 -0.29 -6.89
N GLU A 51 -7.34 -0.58 -7.05
CA GLU A 51 -7.97 -0.79 -8.36
C GLU A 51 -7.79 0.42 -9.28
N MET A 52 -7.97 1.63 -8.75
CA MET A 52 -7.78 2.86 -9.51
C MET A 52 -6.32 3.04 -9.94
N ILE A 53 -5.35 2.75 -9.06
CA ILE A 53 -3.92 2.77 -9.40
C ILE A 53 -3.63 1.77 -10.52
N ARG A 54 -4.13 0.53 -10.44
CA ARG A 54 -3.96 -0.48 -11.49
C ARG A 54 -4.56 -0.05 -12.82
N GLN A 55 -5.73 0.59 -12.80
CA GLN A 55 -6.36 1.11 -14.00
C GLN A 55 -5.49 2.21 -14.65
N ILE A 56 -4.98 3.15 -13.85
CA ILE A 56 -4.10 4.23 -14.33
C ILE A 56 -2.81 3.64 -14.94
N GLU A 57 -2.19 2.67 -14.25
CA GLU A 57 -1.00 2.00 -14.77
C GLU A 57 -1.25 1.38 -16.14
N LYS A 58 -2.37 0.68 -16.29
CA LYS A 58 -2.77 0.06 -17.56
C LYS A 58 -3.04 1.09 -18.66
N GLU A 59 -3.78 2.15 -18.35
CA GLU A 59 -4.14 3.19 -19.31
C GLU A 59 -2.93 3.98 -19.81
N GLN A 60 -1.95 4.21 -18.93
CA GLN A 60 -0.75 4.99 -19.24
C GLN A 60 0.46 4.13 -19.61
N GLY A 61 0.33 2.80 -19.59
CA GLY A 61 1.42 1.87 -19.87
C GLY A 61 2.57 1.94 -18.86
N LEU A 62 2.26 2.26 -17.60
CA LEU A 62 3.25 2.36 -16.52
C LEU A 62 3.65 0.97 -16.03
N LYS A 63 4.82 0.90 -15.39
CA LYS A 63 5.20 -0.29 -14.62
C LYS A 63 4.26 -0.44 -13.43
N LYS A 64 3.96 -1.70 -13.09
CA LYS A 64 3.17 -2.05 -11.91
C LYS A 64 3.89 -1.56 -10.65
N MET A 65 3.27 -0.65 -9.90
CA MET A 65 3.72 -0.15 -8.61
C MET A 65 3.55 -1.24 -7.54
N PRO A 66 4.58 -1.57 -6.76
CA PRO A 66 4.43 -2.45 -5.61
C PRO A 66 3.45 -1.86 -4.59
N ILE A 67 2.34 -2.57 -4.32
CA ILE A 67 1.35 -2.16 -3.31
C ILE A 67 1.26 -3.25 -2.24
N ILE A 68 1.61 -2.87 -1.00
CA ILE A 68 1.51 -3.73 0.18
C ILE A 68 0.28 -3.31 1.00
N ALA A 69 -0.71 -4.20 1.06
CA ALA A 69 -1.93 -3.99 1.84
C ALA A 69 -1.67 -4.14 3.34
N LEU A 70 -2.21 -3.23 4.13
CA LEU A 70 -2.23 -3.28 5.59
C LEU A 70 -3.68 -3.53 6.02
N THR A 71 -4.00 -4.77 6.40
CA THR A 71 -5.37 -5.15 6.80
C THR A 71 -5.48 -5.39 8.30
N ALA A 72 -6.66 -5.14 8.88
CA ALA A 72 -6.97 -5.50 10.26
C ALA A 72 -7.36 -6.98 10.43
N ALA A 73 -7.89 -7.64 9.39
CA ALA A 73 -8.27 -9.05 9.48
C ALA A 73 -7.34 -9.94 8.66
N ALA A 74 -7.02 -11.10 9.22
CA ALA A 74 -6.26 -12.17 8.56
C ALA A 74 -7.19 -13.28 8.06
N THR A 75 -8.44 -12.96 7.75
CA THR A 75 -9.34 -13.96 7.17
C THR A 75 -8.86 -14.29 5.75
N PRO A 76 -8.94 -15.55 5.30
CA PRO A 76 -8.58 -15.92 3.94
C PRO A 76 -9.29 -15.07 2.89
N ASP A 77 -10.58 -14.75 3.13
CA ASP A 77 -11.40 -13.96 2.22
C ASP A 77 -10.91 -12.51 2.09
N GLU A 78 -10.51 -11.84 3.18
CA GLU A 78 -9.97 -10.48 3.10
C GLU A 78 -8.59 -10.43 2.47
N ILE A 79 -7.75 -11.43 2.76
CA ILE A 79 -6.44 -11.57 2.11
C ILE A 79 -6.64 -11.76 0.62
N GLN A 80 -7.55 -12.65 0.22
CA GLN A 80 -7.85 -12.90 -1.18
C GLN A 80 -8.43 -11.66 -1.86
N ALA A 81 -9.38 -10.96 -1.24
CA ALA A 81 -9.94 -9.71 -1.76
C ALA A 81 -8.84 -8.64 -1.96
N SER A 82 -7.86 -8.57 -1.05
CA SER A 82 -6.74 -7.62 -1.17
C SER A 82 -5.87 -7.95 -2.38
N LEU A 83 -5.59 -9.23 -2.59
CA LEU A 83 -4.84 -9.69 -3.77
C LEU A 83 -5.64 -9.49 -5.07
N ASP A 84 -6.94 -9.76 -5.05
CA ASP A 84 -7.84 -9.62 -6.20
C ASP A 84 -7.98 -8.15 -6.63
N SER A 85 -7.96 -7.20 -5.69
CA SER A 85 -7.90 -5.77 -6.00
C SER A 85 -6.59 -5.33 -6.68
N GLY A 86 -5.57 -6.20 -6.66
CA GLY A 86 -4.29 -6.00 -7.32
C GLY A 86 -3.12 -5.68 -6.38
N CYS A 87 -3.25 -5.89 -5.07
CA CYS A 87 -2.11 -5.78 -4.15
C CYS A 87 -1.06 -6.88 -4.41
N ASP A 88 0.20 -6.58 -4.13
CA ASP A 88 1.32 -7.51 -4.34
C ASP A 88 1.65 -8.31 -3.07
N GLN A 89 1.40 -7.74 -1.90
CA GLN A 89 1.58 -8.41 -0.62
C GLN A 89 0.56 -7.90 0.41
N VAL A 90 0.24 -8.74 1.41
CA VAL A 90 -0.65 -8.40 2.51
C VAL A 90 0.09 -8.54 3.85
N LEU A 91 -0.02 -7.52 4.70
CA LEU A 91 0.44 -7.51 6.08
C LEU A 91 -0.75 -7.29 7.01
N THR A 92 -0.96 -8.22 7.94
CA THR A 92 -2.02 -8.10 8.94
C THR A 92 -1.53 -7.29 10.14
N LYS A 93 -2.38 -6.36 10.61
CA LYS A 93 -2.21 -5.63 11.85
C LYS A 93 -2.49 -6.55 13.07
N PRO A 94 -1.75 -6.41 14.18
CA PRO A 94 -0.65 -5.49 14.40
C PRO A 94 0.63 -5.93 13.67
N ILE A 95 1.26 -4.99 12.96
CA ILE A 95 2.50 -5.24 12.21
C ILE A 95 3.69 -4.93 13.13
N SER A 96 4.69 -5.80 13.17
CA SER A 96 5.96 -5.51 13.85
C SER A 96 6.91 -4.74 12.93
N GLN A 97 7.78 -3.90 13.50
CA GLN A 97 8.80 -3.19 12.73
C GLN A 97 9.64 -4.16 11.89
N ALA A 98 10.10 -5.26 12.49
CA ALA A 98 10.91 -6.25 11.78
C ALA A 98 10.18 -6.84 10.55
N ARG A 99 8.89 -7.18 10.69
CA ARG A 99 8.11 -7.75 9.58
C ARG A 99 7.85 -6.75 8.46
N LEU A 100 7.60 -5.48 8.82
CA LEU A 100 7.46 -4.40 7.84
C LEU A 100 8.75 -4.24 7.04
N ILE A 101 9.89 -4.12 7.72
CA ILE A 101 11.18 -3.90 7.09
C ILE A 101 11.57 -5.10 6.21
N GLU A 102 11.41 -6.33 6.70
CA GLU A 102 11.64 -7.55 5.90
C GLU A 102 10.81 -7.55 4.61
N THR A 103 9.55 -7.15 4.69
CA THR A 103 8.66 -7.07 3.53
C THR A 103 9.12 -6.04 2.52
N LEU A 104 9.51 -4.85 2.98
CA LEU A 104 9.96 -3.77 2.11
C LEU A 104 11.25 -4.12 1.36
N TYR A 105 12.17 -4.85 1.99
CA TYR A 105 13.40 -5.32 1.35
C TYR A 105 13.17 -6.25 0.15
N ASN A 106 11.99 -6.87 0.01
CA ASN A 106 11.66 -7.67 -1.19
C ASN A 106 11.34 -6.80 -2.42
N PHE A 107 11.12 -5.49 -2.23
CA PHE A 107 10.72 -4.55 -3.28
C PHE A 107 11.76 -3.44 -3.53
N LEU A 108 12.88 -3.45 -2.80
CA LEU A 108 14.06 -2.61 -3.01
C LEU A 108 15.08 -3.33 -3.90
#